data_AF-A0A0Q5D673-F1
#
_entry.id   AF-A0A0Q5D673-F1
#
_cell.length_a   1.000
_cell.length_b   1.000
_cell.length_c   1.000
_cell.angle_alpha   90.00
_cell.angle_beta   90.00
_cell.angle_gamma   90.00
#
_symmetry.space_group_name_H-M   'P 1'
#
loop_
_entity.id
_entity.type
_entity.pdbx_description
1 polymer ?
#
loop_
_entity_poly.entity_id
_entity_poly.type
_entity_poly.pdbx_seq_one_letter_code
_entity_poly.pdbx_strand_id
1 'polypeptide(L)'
;MGNWNEAIIDEAVTTEGQARELAAVIVAWLAEEQIIEDRQCDCCLGDGACYPPGRRFMQACGGSENDASNGNYADFSRDAVNGMRVVASRWAIVNMQGGFGPVPCPACAAPMPIDDLYAAGNLWIEQVSDTMTCSNCEQASILPKWPHPDIRFVALAFEFWNWSPLSEEFVAEIGKRLGHSVTTMIGKA
;
A
#
# COMPACT_ATOMS: atom_id res chain seq x y z
N MET A 1 7.74 20.60 -3.74
CA MET A 1 7.75 19.52 -2.73
C MET A 1 7.02 18.34 -3.36
N GLY A 2 7.63 17.16 -3.34
CA GLY A 2 7.04 15.95 -3.89
C GLY A 2 5.98 15.36 -2.97
N ASN A 3 5.08 14.53 -3.51
CA ASN A 3 4.09 13.82 -2.71
C ASN A 3 4.76 12.65 -1.99
N TRP A 4 4.13 12.15 -0.94
CA TRP A 4 4.64 11.03 -0.15
C TRP A 4 3.52 10.04 0.11
N ASN A 5 3.84 8.76 0.18
CA ASN A 5 2.91 7.72 0.61
C ASN A 5 3.55 6.81 1.67
N GLU A 6 2.73 6.39 2.63
CA GLU A 6 2.99 5.21 3.45
C GLU A 6 1.89 4.19 3.20
N ALA A 7 2.29 2.95 2.94
CA ALA A 7 1.41 1.85 2.68
C ALA A 7 1.47 0.85 3.84
N ILE A 8 0.31 0.43 4.36
CA ILE A 8 0.18 -0.75 5.20
C ILE A 8 -0.23 -1.92 4.30
N ILE A 9 0.54 -3.00 4.35
CA ILE A 9 0.45 -4.14 3.44
C ILE A 9 0.14 -5.41 4.23
N ASP A 10 -0.82 -6.19 3.74
CA ASP A 10 -1.10 -7.54 4.22
C ASP A 10 -0.72 -8.56 3.14
N GLU A 11 0.43 -9.22 3.33
CA GLU A 11 0.96 -10.23 2.40
C GLU A 11 0.29 -11.61 2.57
N ALA A 12 -0.46 -11.83 3.66
CA ALA A 12 -1.16 -13.09 3.90
C ALA A 12 -2.44 -13.20 3.05
N VAL A 13 -3.03 -12.06 2.67
CA VAL A 13 -4.21 -12.01 1.81
C VAL A 13 -3.80 -12.23 0.35
N THR A 14 -4.32 -13.31 -0.24
CA THR A 14 -3.96 -13.75 -1.60
C THR A 14 -5.14 -13.76 -2.58
N THR A 15 -6.36 -13.56 -2.09
CA THR A 15 -7.59 -13.58 -2.90
C THR A 15 -8.34 -12.27 -2.81
N GLU A 16 -8.95 -11.84 -3.93
CA GLU A 16 -9.68 -10.57 -3.97
C GLU A 16 -10.96 -10.59 -3.13
N GLY A 17 -11.61 -11.76 -2.98
CA GLY A 17 -12.78 -11.90 -2.12
C GLY A 17 -12.46 -11.57 -0.67
N GLN A 18 -11.42 -12.21 -0.13
CA GLN A 18 -10.93 -11.94 1.22
C GLN A 18 -10.44 -10.50 1.35
N ALA A 19 -9.72 -9.98 0.35
CA ALA A 19 -9.25 -8.59 0.37
C ALA A 19 -10.39 -7.60 0.48
N ARG A 20 -11.47 -7.76 -0.29
CA ARG A 20 -12.65 -6.88 -0.23
C ARG A 20 -13.37 -6.95 1.12
N GLU A 21 -13.53 -8.15 1.68
CA GLU A 21 -14.16 -8.34 2.99
C GLU A 21 -13.37 -7.64 4.10
N LEU A 22 -12.05 -7.88 4.15
CA LEU A 22 -11.18 -7.27 5.14
C LEU A 22 -11.03 -5.75 4.95
N ALA A 23 -10.94 -5.29 3.70
CA ALA A 23 -10.95 -3.86 3.38
C ALA A 23 -12.21 -3.18 3.90
N ALA A 24 -13.38 -3.78 3.73
CA ALA A 24 -14.64 -3.24 4.23
C ALA A 24 -14.66 -3.13 5.77
N VAL A 25 -14.10 -4.12 6.48
CA VAL A 25 -13.95 -4.09 7.94
C VAL A 25 -13.10 -2.90 8.40
N ILE A 26 -11.94 -2.69 7.76
CA ILE A 26 -11.05 -1.58 8.10
C ILE A 26 -11.69 -0.23 7.76
N VAL A 27 -12.27 -0.08 6.57
CA VAL A 27 -12.94 1.17 6.15
C VAL A 27 -14.07 1.53 7.11
N ALA A 28 -14.93 0.58 7.46
CA ALA A 28 -16.05 0.82 8.38
C ALA A 28 -15.56 1.33 9.75
N TRP A 29 -14.52 0.69 10.28
CA TRP A 29 -13.92 1.11 11.55
C TRP A 29 -13.29 2.50 11.47
N LEU A 30 -12.50 2.78 10.43
CA LEU A 30 -11.85 4.09 10.27
C LEU A 30 -12.88 5.22 10.09
N ALA A 31 -13.98 4.96 9.40
CA ALA A 31 -15.09 5.89 9.26
C ALA A 31 -15.82 6.12 10.58
N GLU A 32 -16.09 5.05 11.36
CA GLU A 32 -16.70 5.14 12.69
C GLU A 32 -15.84 5.98 13.66
N GLU A 33 -14.52 5.79 13.62
CA GLU A 33 -13.56 6.59 14.41
C GLU A 33 -13.31 7.99 13.84
N GLN A 34 -13.92 8.35 12.71
CA GLN A 34 -13.72 9.61 12.00
C GLN A 34 -12.26 9.88 11.61
N ILE A 35 -11.48 8.82 11.41
CA ILE A 35 -10.11 8.87 10.88
C ILE A 35 -10.15 9.13 9.38
N ILE A 36 -11.15 8.57 8.68
CA ILE A 36 -11.51 8.90 7.30
C ILE A 36 -12.95 9.40 7.22
N GLU A 37 -13.32 10.03 6.12
CA GLU A 37 -14.74 10.31 5.81
C GLU A 37 -15.38 9.11 5.09
N ASP A 38 -16.65 8.81 5.39
CA ASP A 38 -17.43 7.77 4.72
C ASP A 38 -17.98 8.25 3.36
N ARG A 39 -17.07 8.59 2.45
CA ARG A 39 -17.37 8.92 1.05
C ARG A 39 -16.15 8.70 0.18
N GLN A 40 -16.40 8.45 -1.10
CA GLN A 40 -15.32 8.43 -2.09
C GLN A 40 -14.81 9.85 -2.41
N CYS A 41 -13.54 9.95 -2.78
CA CYS A 41 -12.93 11.16 -3.34
C CYS A 41 -11.88 10.81 -4.42
N ASP A 42 -11.34 11.84 -5.06
CA ASP A 42 -10.26 11.72 -6.07
C ASP A 42 -8.93 12.24 -5.53
N CYS A 43 -8.74 12.23 -4.20
CA CYS A 43 -7.57 12.79 -3.51
C CYS A 43 -6.41 11.78 -3.34
N CYS A 44 -6.46 10.66 -4.04
CA CYS A 44 -5.42 9.63 -4.05
C CYS A 44 -4.78 9.57 -5.44
N LEU A 45 -3.51 9.17 -5.49
CA LEU A 45 -2.86 8.81 -6.74
C LEU A 45 -3.06 7.31 -7.01
N GLY A 46 -3.49 6.96 -8.22
CA GLY A 46 -3.74 5.59 -8.67
C GLY A 46 -5.21 5.16 -8.61
N ASP A 47 -5.49 3.98 -9.18
CA ASP A 47 -6.84 3.41 -9.24
C ASP A 47 -7.24 2.74 -7.93
N GLY A 48 -8.52 2.76 -7.58
CA GLY A 48 -9.07 2.09 -6.39
C GLY A 48 -10.02 2.98 -5.59
N ALA A 49 -10.56 2.43 -4.49
CA ALA A 49 -11.40 3.21 -3.60
C ALA A 49 -10.52 4.20 -2.81
N CYS A 50 -10.93 5.47 -2.77
CA CYS A 50 -10.17 6.53 -2.12
C CYS A 50 -11.08 7.30 -1.16
N TYR A 51 -10.60 7.51 0.06
CA TYR A 51 -11.35 8.15 1.13
C TYR A 51 -10.62 9.40 1.65
N PRO A 52 -11.30 10.54 1.85
CA PRO A 52 -10.67 11.72 2.42
C PRO A 52 -10.26 11.49 3.88
N PRO A 53 -9.28 12.25 4.40
CA PRO A 53 -9.00 12.24 5.83
C PRO A 53 -10.20 12.76 6.60
N GLY A 54 -10.51 12.12 7.72
CA GLY A 54 -11.54 12.53 8.65
C GLY A 54 -10.99 13.51 9.70
N ARG A 55 -11.89 14.08 10.50
CA ARG A 55 -11.53 15.09 11.53
C ARG A 55 -10.56 14.57 12.59
N ARG A 56 -10.49 13.26 12.78
CA ARG A 56 -9.61 12.58 13.75
C ARG A 56 -8.45 11.86 13.07
N PHE A 57 -8.10 12.19 11.81
CA PHE A 57 -7.03 11.50 11.06
C PHE A 57 -5.70 11.42 11.83
N MET A 58 -5.36 12.43 12.62
CA MET A 58 -4.14 12.43 13.44
C MET A 58 -4.06 11.33 14.49
N GLN A 59 -5.16 10.65 14.80
CA GLN A 59 -5.14 9.45 15.64
C GLN A 59 -4.36 8.30 15.00
N ALA A 60 -4.35 8.22 13.67
CA ALA A 60 -3.51 7.28 12.94
C ALA A 60 -2.01 7.63 13.04
N CYS A 61 -1.69 8.87 13.38
CA CYS A 61 -0.33 9.44 13.39
C CYS A 61 0.19 9.71 14.82
N GLY A 62 -0.39 9.08 15.86
CA GLY A 62 0.05 9.24 17.25
C GLY A 62 -0.57 10.43 18.00
N GLY A 63 -1.54 11.13 17.40
CA GLY A 63 -2.42 12.07 18.09
C GLY A 63 -1.84 13.46 18.41
N SER A 64 -0.57 13.73 18.11
CA SER A 64 0.01 15.07 18.26
C SER A 64 -0.13 15.87 16.96
N GLU A 65 -1.01 16.86 16.94
CA GLU A 65 -1.02 17.88 15.89
C GLU A 65 0.29 18.69 15.99
N ASN A 66 1.23 18.45 15.07
CA ASN A 66 2.44 19.26 14.95
C ASN A 66 2.29 20.23 13.77
N ASP A 67 2.72 21.48 13.94
CA ASP A 67 2.68 22.57 12.94
C ASP A 67 3.49 22.32 11.65
N ALA A 68 4.13 21.15 11.52
CA ALA A 68 4.82 20.73 10.31
C ALA A 68 3.81 20.22 9.26
N SER A 69 3.10 21.19 8.66
CA SER A 69 2.25 21.14 7.45
C SER A 69 1.09 20.13 7.35
N ASN A 70 1.13 18.98 8.02
CA ASN A 70 0.13 17.92 7.85
C ASN A 70 -0.45 17.47 9.22
N GLY A 71 -0.26 18.29 10.26
CA GLY A 71 -0.72 18.00 11.62
C GLY A 71 -2.08 18.64 11.99
N ASN A 72 -2.56 19.62 11.22
CA ASN A 72 -3.85 20.28 11.46
C ASN A 72 -4.85 19.94 10.34
N TYR A 73 -6.02 19.44 10.72
CA TYR A 73 -7.10 19.05 9.80
C TYR A 73 -7.57 20.19 8.90
N ALA A 74 -7.62 21.43 9.39
CA ALA A 74 -8.19 22.56 8.63
C ALA A 74 -7.41 22.89 7.36
N ASP A 75 -6.10 22.68 7.39
CA ASP A 75 -5.22 22.88 6.23
C ASP A 75 -5.10 21.60 5.42
N PHE A 76 -4.85 20.47 6.10
CA PHE A 76 -4.68 19.18 5.44
C PHE A 76 -5.90 18.73 4.62
N SER A 77 -7.12 19.00 5.10
CA SER A 77 -8.37 18.68 4.36
C SER A 77 -8.53 19.42 3.02
N ARG A 78 -7.75 20.49 2.77
CA ARG A 78 -7.76 21.24 1.51
C ARG A 78 -6.70 20.78 0.52
N ASP A 79 -5.78 19.91 0.93
CA ASP A 79 -4.75 19.38 0.05
C ASP A 79 -5.36 18.49 -1.03
N ALA A 80 -4.84 18.64 -2.26
CA ALA A 80 -5.34 17.89 -3.41
C ALA A 80 -5.03 16.39 -3.34
N VAL A 81 -3.96 16.03 -2.61
CA VAL A 81 -3.46 14.65 -2.48
C VAL A 81 -3.30 14.36 -0.99
N ASN A 82 -4.38 13.91 -0.35
CA ASN A 82 -4.44 13.63 1.09
C ASN A 82 -5.26 12.38 1.42
N GLY A 83 -5.75 11.66 0.41
CA GLY A 83 -6.66 10.54 0.61
C GLY A 83 -5.98 9.27 1.10
N MET A 84 -6.78 8.38 1.65
CA MET A 84 -6.42 7.00 1.91
C MET A 84 -6.93 6.12 0.76
N ARG A 85 -6.03 5.52 -0.02
CA ARG A 85 -6.36 4.55 -1.08
C ARG A 85 -6.46 3.15 -0.48
N VAL A 86 -7.49 2.42 -0.87
CA VAL A 86 -7.70 1.02 -0.53
C VAL A 86 -7.45 0.16 -1.76
N VAL A 87 -6.47 -0.73 -1.66
CA VAL A 87 -6.21 -1.79 -2.63
C VAL A 87 -6.87 -3.06 -2.12
N ALA A 88 -7.85 -3.58 -2.86
CA ALA A 88 -8.57 -4.81 -2.54
C ALA A 88 -8.68 -5.76 -3.76
N SER A 89 -7.68 -5.67 -4.62
CA SER A 89 -7.46 -6.47 -5.83
C SER A 89 -5.96 -6.65 -6.03
N ARG A 90 -5.56 -7.50 -6.98
CA ARG A 90 -4.13 -7.64 -7.32
C ARG A 90 -3.56 -6.31 -7.80
N TRP A 91 -2.58 -5.78 -7.07
CA TRP A 91 -1.89 -4.55 -7.43
C TRP A 91 -0.42 -4.55 -7.02
N ALA A 92 0.37 -3.72 -7.68
CA ALA A 92 1.74 -3.41 -7.27
C ALA A 92 1.75 -2.12 -6.44
N ILE A 93 2.09 -2.21 -5.16
CA ILE A 93 2.47 -1.02 -4.39
C ILE A 93 3.90 -0.70 -4.77
N VAL A 94 4.12 0.54 -5.20
CA VAL A 94 5.42 1.04 -5.61
C VAL A 94 5.76 2.26 -4.78
N ASN A 95 6.94 2.27 -4.19
CA ASN A 95 7.51 3.49 -3.68
C ASN A 95 8.18 4.18 -4.89
N MET A 96 7.84 5.45 -5.17
CA MET A 96 8.30 6.14 -6.38
C MET A 96 9.75 6.64 -6.27
N GLN A 97 10.63 5.90 -5.58
CA GLN A 97 12.00 6.33 -5.30
C GLN A 97 12.97 6.00 -6.45
N GLY A 98 12.90 6.77 -7.53
CA GLY A 98 13.94 6.80 -8.56
C GLY A 98 14.02 5.53 -9.43
N GLY A 99 15.23 5.20 -9.90
CA GLY A 99 15.48 4.08 -10.79
C GLY A 99 15.54 2.75 -10.04
N PHE A 100 14.69 1.81 -10.43
CA PHE A 100 14.60 0.49 -9.80
C PHE A 100 15.72 -0.45 -10.28
N GLY A 101 16.38 -1.12 -9.33
CA GLY A 101 17.48 -2.05 -9.59
C GLY A 101 17.01 -3.46 -9.99
N PRO A 102 17.92 -4.37 -10.34
CA PRO A 102 17.57 -5.76 -10.61
C PRO A 102 17.00 -6.46 -9.36
N VAL A 103 16.15 -7.46 -9.59
CA VAL A 103 15.50 -8.26 -8.53
C VAL A 103 16.20 -9.62 -8.40
N PRO A 104 16.61 -10.06 -7.20
CA PRO A 104 17.26 -11.36 -7.06
C PRO A 104 16.24 -12.51 -7.14
N CYS A 105 16.59 -13.59 -7.81
CA CYS A 105 15.77 -14.80 -7.87
C CYS A 105 15.56 -15.39 -6.47
N PRO A 106 14.31 -15.70 -6.05
CA PRO A 106 14.04 -16.31 -4.75
C PRO A 106 14.69 -17.68 -4.54
N ALA A 107 15.01 -18.39 -5.63
CA ALA A 107 15.57 -19.74 -5.58
C ALA A 107 17.10 -19.78 -5.67
N CYS A 108 17.71 -18.98 -6.56
CA CYS A 108 19.16 -19.04 -6.82
C CYS A 108 19.90 -17.72 -6.58
N ALA A 109 19.21 -16.67 -6.14
CA ALA A 109 19.73 -15.32 -5.92
C ALA A 109 20.33 -14.61 -7.16
N ALA A 110 20.26 -15.22 -8.34
CA ALA A 110 20.71 -14.58 -9.57
C ALA A 110 19.91 -13.30 -9.83
N PRO A 111 20.58 -12.18 -10.19
CA PRO A 111 19.90 -10.94 -10.50
C PRO A 111 19.10 -11.08 -11.80
N MET A 112 17.81 -10.76 -11.72
CA MET A 112 16.92 -10.65 -12.88
C MET A 112 16.71 -9.17 -13.23
N PRO A 113 16.61 -8.82 -14.52
CA PRO A 113 16.25 -7.48 -14.97
C PRO A 113 14.95 -6.99 -14.34
N ILE A 114 14.87 -5.71 -14.02
CA ILE A 114 13.65 -5.11 -13.47
C ILE A 114 12.49 -5.14 -14.48
N ASP A 115 12.79 -5.04 -15.78
CA ASP A 115 11.80 -5.10 -16.86
C ASP A 115 11.06 -6.45 -16.88
N ASP A 116 11.74 -7.55 -16.52
CA ASP A 116 11.11 -8.87 -16.41
C ASP A 116 10.08 -8.88 -15.25
N LEU A 117 10.42 -8.23 -14.13
CA LEU A 117 9.51 -8.07 -12.99
C LEU A 117 8.28 -7.22 -13.36
N TYR A 118 8.46 -6.15 -14.14
CA TYR A 118 7.34 -5.34 -14.62
C TYR A 118 6.44 -6.09 -15.58
N ALA A 119 7.02 -6.82 -16.53
CA ALA A 119 6.25 -7.63 -17.47
C ALA A 119 5.42 -8.68 -16.73
N ALA A 120 6.04 -9.40 -15.77
CA ALA A 120 5.33 -10.36 -14.93
C ALA A 120 4.28 -9.67 -14.03
N GLY A 121 4.57 -8.47 -13.52
CA GLY A 121 3.66 -7.64 -12.74
C GLY A 121 2.38 -7.28 -13.48
N ASN A 122 2.49 -6.84 -14.73
CA ASN A 122 1.32 -6.54 -15.55
C ASN A 122 0.45 -7.79 -15.75
N LEU A 123 1.06 -8.92 -16.12
CA LEU A 123 0.33 -10.19 -16.25
C LEU A 123 -0.33 -10.64 -14.94
N TRP A 124 0.29 -10.33 -13.80
CA TRP A 124 -0.24 -10.68 -12.49
C TRP A 124 -1.45 -9.84 -12.10
N ILE A 125 -1.39 -8.53 -12.35
CA ILE A 125 -2.52 -7.60 -12.16
C ILE A 125 -3.68 -7.98 -13.07
N GLU A 126 -3.40 -8.34 -14.32
CA GLU A 126 -4.38 -8.81 -15.31
C GLU A 126 -4.92 -10.23 -15.02
N GLN A 127 -4.43 -10.89 -13.96
CA GLN A 127 -4.78 -12.26 -13.58
C GLN A 127 -4.47 -13.30 -14.67
N VAL A 128 -3.48 -13.04 -15.52
CA VAL A 128 -3.01 -13.92 -16.59
C VAL A 128 -1.96 -14.91 -16.09
N SER A 129 -1.08 -14.50 -15.17
CA SER A 129 -0.03 -15.36 -14.60
C SER A 129 0.23 -15.03 -13.14
N ASP A 130 0.48 -16.08 -12.34
CA ASP A 130 0.86 -15.94 -10.93
C ASP A 130 2.37 -15.96 -10.70
N THR A 131 3.14 -16.30 -11.73
CA THR A 131 4.56 -16.67 -11.59
C THR A 131 5.45 -15.97 -12.59
N MET A 132 6.69 -15.73 -12.18
CA MET A 132 7.81 -15.38 -13.04
C MET A 132 8.88 -16.50 -12.97
N THR A 133 9.51 -16.80 -14.10
CA THR A 133 10.55 -17.84 -14.23
C THR A 133 11.92 -17.21 -14.32
N CYS A 134 12.88 -17.71 -13.53
CA CYS A 134 14.25 -17.25 -13.59
C CYS A 134 14.97 -17.77 -14.85
N SER A 135 15.63 -16.90 -15.61
CA SER A 135 16.41 -17.30 -16.80
C SER A 135 17.73 -18.02 -16.46
N ASN A 136 18.18 -17.97 -15.19
CA ASN A 136 19.42 -18.60 -14.75
C ASN A 136 19.21 -20.03 -14.20
N CYS A 137 18.17 -20.25 -13.38
CA CYS A 137 17.91 -21.56 -12.78
C CYS A 137 16.62 -22.23 -13.25
N GLU A 138 15.86 -21.58 -14.13
CA GLU A 138 14.60 -22.07 -14.72
C GLU A 138 13.46 -22.34 -13.72
N GLN A 139 13.67 -22.02 -12.44
CA GLN A 139 12.65 -22.17 -11.40
C GLN A 139 11.60 -21.08 -11.53
N ALA A 140 10.33 -21.50 -11.63
CA ALA A 140 9.18 -20.61 -11.49
C ALA A 140 8.90 -20.31 -10.01
N SER A 141 8.64 -19.04 -9.70
CA SER A 141 8.25 -18.57 -8.37
C SER A 141 7.08 -17.61 -8.48
N ILE A 142 6.14 -17.70 -7.52
CA ILE A 142 5.01 -16.77 -7.45
C ILE A 142 5.50 -15.33 -7.33
N LEU A 143 4.81 -14.39 -7.97
CA LEU A 143 5.29 -13.02 -8.10
C LEU A 143 5.54 -12.32 -6.74
N PRO A 144 4.68 -12.46 -5.71
CA PRO A 144 4.92 -11.85 -4.40
C PRO A 144 6.18 -12.35 -3.68
N LYS A 145 6.78 -13.49 -4.09
CA LYS A 145 8.03 -13.98 -3.51
C LYS A 145 9.29 -13.30 -4.05
N TRP A 146 9.18 -12.53 -5.13
CA TRP A 146 10.31 -11.82 -5.72
C TRP A 146 10.62 -10.58 -4.89
N PRO A 147 11.75 -10.54 -4.16
CA PRO A 147 11.98 -9.51 -3.17
C PRO A 147 12.55 -8.26 -3.85
N HIS A 148 11.81 -7.15 -3.78
CA HIS A 148 12.30 -5.84 -4.19
C HIS A 148 12.08 -4.87 -3.03
N PRO A 149 13.01 -3.97 -2.67
CA PRO A 149 12.79 -3.04 -1.55
C PRO A 149 11.60 -2.12 -1.79
N ASP A 150 11.41 -1.69 -3.04
CA ASP A 150 10.50 -0.61 -3.41
C ASP A 150 9.20 -1.05 -4.10
N ILE A 151 9.04 -2.35 -4.34
CA ILE A 151 7.88 -2.90 -5.05
C ILE A 151 7.34 -4.05 -4.21
N ARG A 152 6.02 -4.09 -4.01
CA ARG A 152 5.31 -5.23 -3.42
C ARG A 152 4.08 -5.56 -4.26
N PHE A 153 3.92 -6.84 -4.57
CA PHE A 153 2.72 -7.37 -5.23
C PHE A 153 1.76 -7.91 -4.17
N VAL A 154 0.58 -7.32 -4.05
CA VAL A 154 -0.34 -7.52 -2.93
C VAL A 154 -1.78 -7.60 -3.41
N ALA A 155 -2.63 -8.30 -2.67
CA ALA A 155 -4.09 -8.26 -2.89
C ALA A 155 -4.79 -7.28 -1.94
N LEU A 156 -4.17 -6.95 -0.81
CA LEU A 156 -4.70 -6.02 0.19
C LEU A 156 -3.62 -5.04 0.66
N ALA A 157 -3.91 -3.74 0.54
CA ALA A 157 -3.11 -2.68 1.13
C ALA A 157 -3.92 -1.40 1.35
N PHE A 158 -3.41 -0.54 2.24
CA PHE A 158 -3.95 0.78 2.54
C PHE A 158 -2.84 1.81 2.36
N GLU A 159 -2.97 2.73 1.41
CA GLU A 159 -1.99 3.79 1.18
C GLU A 159 -2.49 5.12 1.69
N PHE A 160 -1.65 5.82 2.44
CA PHE A 160 -1.95 7.09 3.08
C PHE A 160 -1.09 8.18 2.42
N TRP A 161 -1.74 9.07 1.66
CA TRP A 161 -1.04 10.07 0.86
C TRP A 161 -0.81 11.37 1.62
N ASN A 162 0.44 11.77 1.80
CA ASN A 162 0.86 12.96 2.54
C ASN A 162 0.38 12.99 4.00
N TRP A 163 0.02 11.86 4.60
CA TRP A 163 -0.25 11.82 6.03
C TRP A 163 1.05 12.05 6.81
N SER A 164 0.94 12.51 8.05
CA SER A 164 2.08 12.38 8.98
C SER A 164 2.41 10.88 9.15
N PRO A 165 3.65 10.51 9.50
CA PRO A 165 4.02 9.10 9.69
C PRO A 165 3.04 8.38 10.61
N LEU A 166 2.61 7.20 10.19
CA LEU A 166 1.65 6.40 10.96
C LEU A 166 2.29 5.93 12.27
N SER A 167 1.51 5.89 13.35
CA SER A 167 2.02 5.36 14.62
C SER A 167 2.10 3.84 14.57
N GLU A 168 3.10 3.28 15.26
CA GLU A 168 3.24 1.82 15.41
C GLU A 168 1.97 1.19 16.02
N GLU A 169 1.30 1.91 16.92
CA GLU A 169 0.05 1.48 17.56
C GLU A 169 -1.09 1.36 16.56
N PHE A 170 -1.22 2.33 15.64
CA PHE A 170 -2.24 2.32 14.60
C PHE A 170 -2.00 1.17 13.61
N VAL A 171 -0.75 0.99 13.16
CA VAL A 171 -0.35 -0.12 12.28
C VAL A 171 -0.65 -1.47 12.95
N ALA A 172 -0.31 -1.61 14.24
CA ALA A 172 -0.60 -2.82 15.00
C ALA A 172 -2.11 -3.08 15.17
N GLU A 173 -2.91 -2.02 15.33
CA GLU A 173 -4.37 -2.14 15.44
C GLU A 173 -5.00 -2.60 14.11
N ILE A 174 -4.51 -2.12 12.96
CA ILE A 174 -4.90 -2.65 11.65
C ILE A 174 -4.57 -4.14 11.56
N GLY A 175 -3.34 -4.55 11.91
CA GLY A 175 -2.95 -5.97 11.90
C GLY A 175 -3.86 -6.85 12.78
N LYS A 176 -4.21 -6.39 13.99
CA LYS A 176 -5.15 -7.11 14.88
C LYS A 176 -6.54 -7.26 14.26
N ARG A 177 -7.05 -6.22 13.59
CA ARG A 177 -8.37 -6.23 12.96
C ARG A 177 -8.42 -7.09 11.71
N LEU A 178 -7.32 -7.15 10.97
CA LEU A 178 -7.14 -8.07 9.85
C LEU A 178 -6.94 -9.52 10.32
N GLY A 179 -6.44 -9.71 11.54
CA GLY A 179 -6.06 -11.02 12.07
C GLY A 179 -4.72 -11.53 11.51
N HIS A 180 -3.93 -10.67 10.87
CA HIS A 180 -2.69 -11.00 10.18
C HIS A 180 -1.55 -10.06 10.59
N SER A 181 -0.31 -10.49 10.32
CA SER A 181 0.85 -9.61 10.37
C SER A 181 0.82 -8.66 9.18
N VAL A 182 1.05 -7.37 9.43
CA VAL A 182 1.16 -6.34 8.38
C VAL A 182 2.58 -5.78 8.33
N THR A 183 2.96 -5.27 7.16
CA THR A 183 4.22 -4.55 6.95
C THR A 183 3.94 -3.13 6.48
N THR A 184 4.86 -2.21 6.72
CA THR A 184 4.79 -0.84 6.18
C THR A 184 5.80 -0.65 5.06
N MET A 185 5.42 0.14 4.06
CA MET A 185 6.32 0.58 3.00
C MET A 185 6.16 2.08 2.78
N ILE A 186 7.27 2.79 2.76
CA ILE A 186 7.29 4.26 2.69
C ILE A 186 7.90 4.71 1.35
N GLY A 187 7.24 5.63 0.66
CA GLY A 187 7.65 6.18 -0.62
C GLY A 187 7.55 7.69 -0.67
N LYS A 188 8.45 8.29 -1.45
CA LYS A 188 8.40 9.70 -1.82
C LYS A 188 8.37 9.78 -3.34
N ALA A 189 7.35 10.45 -3.88
CA ALA A 189 7.15 10.74 -5.29
C ALA A 189 7.75 12.11 -5.66
#